data_AF-A0A2G5T759-F1
#
_entry.id   AF-A0A2G5T759-F1
#
_cell.length_a   1.000
_cell.length_b   1.000
_cell.length_c   1.000
_cell.angle_alpha   90.00
_cell.angle_beta   90.00
_cell.angle_gamma   90.00
#
_symmetry.space_group_name_H-M   'P 1'
#
loop_
_entity.id
_entity.type
_entity.pdbx_description
1 polymer ?
#
loop_
_entity_poly.entity_id
_entity_poly.type
_entity_poly.pdbx_seq_one_letter_code
_entity_poly.pdbx_strand_id
1 'polypeptide(L)'
;MTSLKFILVLTIIVLAHVLAHGQEVQESKKNCGAFQLMKEDMRCVFKQVSFTKDLLMWAWFDFKQVDKFRQACTSLQECYASLECRKNDKTYVEVAANMQGTCDGLLYLSTDFVECKKKIDSLEDNCEVGDECETIFGKNNCQKPRIIKQCGREEWEKFREAVINVRKSSIPKCNFDQYRDQSRSFFVNID
;
A
#
# COMPACT_ATOMS: atom_id res chain seq x y z
N MET A 1 -8.78 5.63 -27.56
CA MET A 1 -9.24 7.04 -27.74
C MET A 1 -9.76 7.69 -26.45
N THR A 2 -9.35 7.21 -25.27
CA THR A 2 -9.84 7.68 -23.96
C THR A 2 -8.77 8.41 -23.13
N SER A 3 -7.48 8.18 -23.39
CA SER A 3 -6.38 8.70 -22.57
C SER A 3 -6.17 10.22 -22.63
N LEU A 4 -6.45 10.86 -23.76
CA LEU A 4 -6.24 12.32 -23.91
C LEU A 4 -7.30 13.14 -23.16
N LYS A 5 -8.52 12.62 -23.06
CA LYS A 5 -9.62 13.27 -22.31
C LYS A 5 -9.40 13.20 -20.80
N PHE A 6 -8.84 12.11 -20.29
CA PHE A 6 -8.50 11.98 -18.88
C PHE A 6 -7.39 12.95 -18.44
N ILE A 7 -6.36 13.14 -19.28
CA ILE A 7 -5.25 14.06 -18.99
C ILE A 7 -5.74 15.52 -18.99
N LEU A 8 -6.65 15.88 -19.90
CA LEU A 8 -7.27 17.21 -19.95
C LEU A 8 -8.16 17.47 -18.72
N VAL A 9 -8.93 16.48 -18.27
CA VAL A 9 -9.77 16.62 -17.07
C VAL A 9 -8.92 16.78 -15.81
N LEU A 10 -7.84 16.01 -15.67
CA LEU A 10 -6.92 16.10 -14.53
C LEU A 10 -6.19 17.44 -14.49
N THR A 11 -5.75 17.98 -15.63
CA THR A 11 -5.09 19.29 -15.69
C THR A 11 -6.02 20.45 -15.36
N ILE A 12 -7.29 20.39 -15.79
CA ILE A 12 -8.32 21.39 -15.45
C ILE A 12 -8.67 21.36 -13.96
N ILE A 13 -8.78 20.17 -13.36
CA ILE A 13 -9.05 20.03 -11.92
C ILE A 13 -7.90 20.61 -11.08
N VAL A 14 -6.65 20.36 -11.47
CA VAL A 14 -5.47 20.93 -10.78
C VAL A 14 -5.43 22.45 -10.89
N LEU A 15 -5.75 23.02 -12.07
CA LEU A 15 -5.83 24.47 -12.27
C LEU A 15 -6.95 25.13 -11.46
N ALA A 16 -8.09 24.46 -11.29
CA ALA A 16 -9.21 24.96 -10.49
C ALA A 16 -8.91 24.99 -8.97
N HIS A 17 -8.10 24.05 -8.47
CA HIS A 17 -7.70 24.03 -7.06
C HIS A 17 -6.70 25.15 -6.72
N VAL A 18 -5.87 25.56 -7.68
CA VAL A 18 -4.88 26.64 -7.52
C VAL A 18 -5.56 28.02 -7.43
N LEU A 19 -6.75 28.19 -7.99
CA LEU A 19 -7.44 29.50 -8.04
C LEU A 19 -8.40 29.75 -6.85
N ALA A 20 -8.68 28.75 -6.01
CA ALA A 20 -9.78 28.81 -5.03
C ALA A 20 -9.39 29.14 -3.57
N HIS A 21 -8.11 29.38 -3.23
CA HIS A 21 -7.71 29.71 -1.85
C HIS A 21 -7.06 31.10 -1.77
N GLY A 22 -7.89 32.13 -1.93
CA GLY A 22 -7.59 33.46 -1.43
C GLY A 22 -8.49 33.76 -0.24
N GLN A 23 -7.99 33.58 0.99
CA GLN A 23 -8.44 34.33 2.16
C GLN A 23 -7.39 34.26 3.30
N GLU A 24 -7.24 35.39 3.99
CA GLU A 24 -6.18 35.74 4.92
C GLU A 24 -5.97 34.73 6.06
N VAL A 25 -4.71 34.37 6.31
CA VAL A 25 -4.31 33.48 7.41
C VAL A 25 -3.70 34.33 8.52
N GLN A 26 -4.38 34.36 9.66
CA GLN A 26 -3.89 34.88 10.92
C GLN A 26 -2.87 33.89 11.52
N GLU A 27 -1.70 34.40 11.90
CA GLU A 27 -0.56 33.66 12.42
C GLU A 27 -0.89 32.83 13.67
N SER A 28 -0.50 31.55 13.65
CA SER A 28 -0.28 30.78 14.88
C SER A 28 0.88 29.79 14.72
N LYS A 29 2.02 30.17 15.31
CA LYS A 29 3.05 29.32 15.94
C LYS A 29 3.41 27.98 15.27
N LYS A 30 3.69 28.02 13.96
CA LYS A 30 4.71 27.30 13.16
C LYS A 30 4.49 27.76 11.72
N ASN A 31 5.55 28.10 10.97
CA ASN A 31 5.48 28.84 9.68
C ASN A 31 4.90 28.04 8.49
N CYS A 32 3.82 27.28 8.68
CA CYS A 32 3.17 26.49 7.65
C CYS A 32 2.20 27.37 6.83
N GLY A 33 2.75 28.32 6.08
CA GLY A 33 2.01 29.08 5.08
C GLY A 33 1.72 28.24 3.81
N ALA A 34 0.84 28.73 2.94
CA ALA A 34 0.43 28.04 1.71
C ALA A 34 1.61 27.57 0.83
N PHE A 35 2.65 28.40 0.69
CA PHE A 35 3.85 28.04 -0.06
C PHE A 35 4.64 26.88 0.57
N GLN A 36 4.75 26.84 1.91
CA GLN A 36 5.45 25.77 2.62
C GLN A 36 4.68 24.46 2.51
N LEU A 37 3.34 24.51 2.63
CA LEU A 37 2.46 23.36 2.40
C LEU A 37 2.63 22.81 0.98
N MET A 38 2.55 23.67 -0.04
CA MET A 38 2.77 23.27 -1.44
C MET A 38 4.15 22.63 -1.65
N LYS A 39 5.20 23.21 -1.06
CA LYS A 39 6.57 22.69 -1.16
C LYS A 39 6.72 21.30 -0.51
N GLU A 40 6.08 21.09 0.64
CA GLU A 40 6.06 19.80 1.33
C GLU A 40 5.27 18.75 0.54
N ASP A 41 4.09 19.11 0.04
CA ASP A 41 3.25 18.23 -0.76
C ASP A 41 3.98 17.77 -2.05
N MET A 42 4.63 18.69 -2.76
CA MET A 42 5.38 18.37 -3.99
C MET A 42 6.65 17.53 -3.74
N ARG A 43 7.26 17.61 -2.56
CA ARG A 43 8.51 16.89 -2.24
C ARG A 43 8.32 15.38 -2.33
N CYS A 44 7.22 14.87 -1.79
CA CYS A 44 6.98 13.43 -1.75
C CYS A 44 6.30 12.91 -3.02
N VAL A 45 5.57 13.74 -3.76
CA VAL A 45 4.95 13.35 -5.03
C VAL A 45 5.98 12.82 -6.04
N PHE A 46 7.14 13.46 -6.18
CA PHE A 46 8.19 12.95 -7.09
C PHE A 46 8.73 11.58 -6.66
N LYS A 47 8.88 11.36 -5.36
CA LYS A 47 9.31 10.07 -4.81
C LYS A 47 8.24 9.00 -5.00
N GLN A 48 6.95 9.35 -4.86
CA GLN A 48 5.85 8.45 -5.19
C GLN A 48 5.83 8.08 -6.67
N VAL A 49 6.05 9.04 -7.58
CA VAL A 49 6.10 8.74 -9.03
C VAL A 49 7.24 7.78 -9.36
N SER A 50 8.42 7.99 -8.76
CA SER A 50 9.56 7.06 -8.89
C SER A 50 9.19 5.68 -8.36
N PHE A 51 8.62 5.61 -7.16
CA PHE A 51 8.19 4.37 -6.54
C PHE A 51 7.16 3.62 -7.39
N THR A 52 6.14 4.31 -7.92
CA THR A 52 5.14 3.70 -8.79
C THR A 52 5.75 3.16 -10.07
N LYS A 53 6.71 3.87 -10.67
CA LYS A 53 7.46 3.38 -11.83
C LYS A 53 8.23 2.10 -11.46
N ASP A 54 8.92 2.10 -10.32
CA ASP A 54 9.69 0.95 -9.84
C ASP A 54 8.79 -0.24 -9.49
N LEU A 55 7.62 0.01 -8.90
CA LEU A 55 6.60 -0.99 -8.61
C LEU A 55 6.03 -1.62 -9.88
N LEU A 56 5.70 -0.80 -10.89
CA LEU A 56 5.24 -1.30 -12.19
C LEU A 56 6.32 -2.11 -12.89
N MET A 57 7.59 -1.71 -12.79
CA MET A 57 8.70 -2.53 -13.30
C MET A 57 8.85 -3.83 -12.49
N TRP A 58 8.66 -3.79 -11.17
CA TRP A 58 8.76 -4.96 -10.29
C TRP A 58 7.63 -5.98 -10.49
N ALA A 59 6.41 -5.53 -10.78
CA ALA A 59 5.30 -6.42 -11.16
C ALA A 59 5.53 -7.13 -12.51
N TRP A 60 6.43 -6.61 -13.35
CA TRP A 60 6.71 -7.12 -14.71
C TRP A 60 8.00 -7.94 -14.81
N PHE A 61 8.88 -7.93 -13.79
CA PHE A 61 10.17 -8.63 -13.80
C PHE A 61 10.38 -9.51 -12.56
N ASP A 62 11.02 -10.67 -12.78
CA ASP A 62 11.54 -11.55 -11.73
C ASP A 62 12.24 -10.78 -10.60
N PHE A 63 12.10 -11.29 -9.37
CA PHE A 63 12.50 -10.80 -8.05
C PHE A 63 13.98 -10.32 -7.86
N LYS A 64 14.73 -10.04 -8.92
CA LYS A 64 16.14 -9.65 -8.93
C LYS A 64 16.42 -8.19 -8.50
N GLN A 65 15.41 -7.35 -8.31
CA GLN A 65 15.58 -5.91 -7.98
C GLN A 65 14.95 -5.50 -6.63
N VAL A 66 14.84 -6.42 -5.67
CA VAL A 66 14.30 -6.14 -4.33
C VAL A 66 15.05 -5.00 -3.62
N ASP A 67 16.36 -4.88 -3.79
CA ASP A 67 17.13 -3.81 -3.14
C ASP A 67 16.76 -2.40 -3.62
N LYS A 68 16.50 -2.24 -4.93
CA LYS A 68 16.04 -0.95 -5.47
C LYS A 68 14.65 -0.61 -4.95
N PHE A 69 13.78 -1.61 -4.88
CA PHE A 69 12.45 -1.44 -4.30
C PHE A 69 12.52 -1.06 -2.81
N ARG A 70 13.38 -1.73 -2.03
CA ARG A 70 13.64 -1.41 -0.62
C ARG A 70 14.12 0.04 -0.45
N GLN A 71 15.04 0.50 -1.31
CA GLN A 71 15.54 1.87 -1.29
C GLN A 71 14.43 2.88 -1.63
N ALA A 72 13.59 2.58 -2.63
CA ALA A 72 12.46 3.43 -2.99
C ALA A 72 11.44 3.55 -1.83
N CYS A 73 11.11 2.42 -1.18
CA CYS A 73 10.28 2.38 0.03
C CYS A 73 10.86 3.24 1.15
N THR A 74 12.13 3.03 1.48
CA THR A 74 12.83 3.78 2.55
C THR A 74 12.79 5.28 2.25
N SER A 75 13.17 5.68 1.03
CA SER A 75 13.17 7.09 0.63
C SER A 75 11.78 7.73 0.69
N LEU A 76 10.72 6.96 0.43
CA LEU A 76 9.36 7.47 0.44
C LEU A 76 8.81 7.59 1.87
N GLN A 77 9.08 6.59 2.72
CA GLN A 77 8.76 6.62 4.14
C GLN A 77 9.45 7.81 4.84
N GLU A 78 10.75 7.99 4.61
CA GLU A 78 11.51 9.14 5.11
C GLU A 78 10.93 10.47 4.63
N CYS A 79 10.47 10.53 3.38
CA CYS A 79 9.84 11.73 2.85
C CYS A 79 8.59 12.09 3.65
N TYR A 80 7.68 11.14 3.85
CA TYR A 80 6.45 11.36 4.62
C TYR A 80 6.72 11.71 6.08
N ALA A 81 7.69 11.05 6.71
CA ALA A 81 8.11 11.36 8.07
C ALA A 81 8.68 12.79 8.21
N SER A 82 9.24 13.35 7.14
CA SER A 82 9.82 14.70 7.12
C SER A 82 8.80 15.84 6.97
N LEU A 83 7.51 15.54 6.76
CA LEU A 83 6.46 16.54 6.51
C LEU A 83 5.93 17.18 7.82
N GLU A 84 6.66 18.16 8.34
CA GLU A 84 6.32 18.84 9.59
C GLU A 84 4.95 19.55 9.55
N CYS A 85 4.55 20.10 8.40
CA CYS A 85 3.27 20.80 8.27
C CYS A 85 2.08 19.85 8.09
N ARG A 86 2.34 18.57 7.76
CA ARG A 86 1.29 17.55 7.49
C ARG A 86 1.22 16.44 8.54
N LYS A 87 2.10 16.44 9.54
CA LYS A 87 2.18 15.35 10.53
C LYS A 87 0.92 15.04 11.34
N ASN A 88 0.02 16.02 11.48
CA ASN A 88 -1.27 15.86 12.18
C ASN A 88 -2.47 15.83 11.20
N ASP A 89 -2.21 15.97 9.90
CA ASP A 89 -3.24 15.87 8.87
C ASP A 89 -3.60 14.39 8.70
N LYS A 90 -4.83 14.03 9.07
CA LYS A 90 -5.30 12.64 9.06
C LYS A 90 -5.11 11.98 7.70
N THR A 91 -5.32 12.72 6.61
CA THR A 91 -5.18 12.21 5.24
C THR A 91 -3.73 11.83 4.97
N TYR A 92 -2.78 12.69 5.34
CA TYR A 92 -1.35 12.43 5.13
C TYR A 92 -0.82 11.31 6.02
N VAL A 93 -1.27 11.28 7.28
CA VAL A 93 -0.93 10.20 8.21
C VAL A 93 -1.43 8.85 7.67
N GLU A 94 -2.65 8.80 7.17
CA GLU A 94 -3.22 7.59 6.57
C GLU A 94 -2.48 7.18 5.29
N VAL A 95 -2.15 8.13 4.40
CA VAL A 95 -1.37 7.86 3.19
C VAL A 95 0.02 7.31 3.54
N ALA A 96 0.70 7.89 4.53
CA ALA A 96 2.00 7.42 4.98
C ALA A 96 1.92 6.00 5.56
N ALA A 97 0.93 5.72 6.41
CA ALA A 97 0.71 4.40 6.98
C ALA A 97 0.34 3.35 5.93
N ASN A 98 -0.48 3.72 4.94
CA ASN A 98 -0.82 2.84 3.82
C ASN A 98 0.40 2.52 2.96
N MET A 99 1.20 3.53 2.63
CA MET A 99 2.45 3.36 1.89
C MET A 99 3.43 2.45 2.64
N GLN A 100 3.59 2.66 3.94
CA GLN A 100 4.41 1.79 4.78
C GLN A 100 3.92 0.34 4.73
N GLY A 101 2.62 0.10 4.94
CA GLY A 101 2.06 -1.24 4.87
C GLY A 101 2.26 -1.91 3.52
N THR A 102 2.07 -1.17 2.41
CA THR A 102 2.35 -1.69 1.06
C THR A 102 3.82 -2.06 0.91
N CYS A 103 4.74 -1.20 1.33
CA CYS A 103 6.17 -1.48 1.32
C CYS A 103 6.56 -2.73 2.11
N ASP A 104 6.08 -2.84 3.35
CA ASP A 104 6.36 -3.98 4.22
C ASP A 104 5.78 -5.28 3.63
N GLY A 105 4.55 -5.22 3.09
CA GLY A 105 3.91 -6.36 2.45
C GLY A 105 4.65 -6.85 1.20
N LEU A 106 5.09 -5.94 0.33
CA LEU A 106 5.84 -6.31 -0.88
C LEU A 106 7.24 -6.83 -0.56
N LEU A 107 7.92 -6.26 0.44
CA LEU A 107 9.21 -6.78 0.90
C LEU A 107 9.07 -8.19 1.46
N TYR A 108 8.08 -8.45 2.32
CA TYR A 108 7.80 -9.79 2.83
C TYR A 108 7.54 -10.79 1.70
N LEU A 109 6.64 -10.46 0.76
CA LEU A 109 6.27 -11.35 -0.34
C LEU A 109 7.46 -11.67 -1.27
N SER A 110 8.42 -10.76 -1.36
CA SER A 110 9.59 -10.87 -2.25
C SER A 110 10.84 -11.44 -1.60
N THR A 111 10.87 -11.57 -0.27
CA THR A 111 12.03 -12.06 0.47
C THR A 111 11.65 -13.21 1.38
N ASP A 112 10.93 -12.94 2.45
CA ASP A 112 10.58 -13.93 3.48
C ASP A 112 9.68 -15.05 2.94
N PHE A 113 8.68 -14.71 2.11
CA PHE A 113 7.70 -15.68 1.61
C PHE A 113 8.22 -16.59 0.49
N VAL A 114 9.40 -16.33 -0.07
CA VAL A 114 9.90 -16.98 -1.30
C VAL A 114 10.02 -18.50 -1.13
N GLU A 115 10.47 -18.98 0.03
CA GLU A 115 10.60 -20.42 0.29
C GLU A 115 9.23 -21.09 0.42
N CYS A 116 8.26 -20.43 1.05
CA CYS A 116 6.88 -20.93 1.09
C CYS A 116 6.27 -20.95 -0.32
N LYS A 117 6.51 -19.89 -1.10
CA LYS A 117 6.07 -19.77 -2.49
C LYS A 117 6.54 -20.97 -3.34
N LYS A 118 7.81 -21.36 -3.23
CA LYS A 118 8.33 -22.55 -3.93
C LYS A 118 7.57 -23.83 -3.57
N LYS A 119 7.23 -24.04 -2.29
CA LYS A 119 6.47 -25.21 -1.85
C LYS A 119 5.06 -25.22 -2.43
N ILE A 120 4.35 -24.08 -2.40
CA ILE A 120 2.98 -24.00 -2.95
C ILE A 120 2.96 -24.06 -4.48
N ASP A 121 3.94 -23.49 -5.18
CA ASP A 121 4.02 -23.53 -6.65
C ASP A 121 4.34 -24.94 -7.17
N SER A 122 4.89 -25.81 -6.31
CA SER A 122 5.14 -27.23 -6.65
C SER A 122 3.90 -28.13 -6.55
N LEU A 123 2.78 -27.59 -6.09
CA LEU A 123 1.52 -28.33 -5.98
C LEU A 123 0.79 -28.29 -7.33
N GLU A 124 0.38 -29.45 -7.82
CA GLU A 124 -0.51 -29.58 -8.98
C GLU A 124 -1.97 -29.36 -8.54
N ASP A 125 -2.36 -28.11 -8.32
CA ASP A 125 -3.74 -27.77 -7.95
C ASP A 125 -4.23 -26.39 -8.43
N ASN A 126 -5.47 -26.31 -8.91
CA ASN A 126 -6.06 -25.10 -9.47
C ASN A 126 -6.60 -24.15 -8.38
N CYS A 127 -5.77 -23.24 -7.86
CA CYS A 127 -6.26 -22.08 -7.06
C CYS A 127 -6.02 -20.83 -7.87
N GLU A 128 -7.10 -20.38 -8.49
CA GLU A 128 -7.12 -19.15 -9.28
C GLU A 128 -7.25 -17.96 -8.33
N VAL A 129 -6.22 -17.12 -8.32
CA VAL A 129 -6.17 -15.84 -7.58
C VAL A 129 -6.60 -14.73 -8.52
N GLY A 130 -7.49 -13.85 -8.04
CA GLY A 130 -7.97 -12.70 -8.80
C GLY A 130 -7.60 -11.37 -8.14
N ASP A 131 -8.06 -10.29 -8.75
CA ASP A 131 -7.86 -8.91 -8.27
C ASP A 131 -9.12 -8.34 -7.58
N GLU A 132 -10.18 -9.14 -7.42
CA GLU A 132 -11.43 -8.76 -6.74
C GLU A 132 -11.37 -9.13 -5.25
N CYS A 133 -12.16 -8.43 -4.42
CA CYS A 133 -12.17 -8.63 -2.96
C CYS A 133 -12.33 -10.10 -2.58
N GLU A 134 -13.27 -10.80 -3.21
CA GLU A 134 -13.65 -12.19 -2.95
C GLU A 134 -12.60 -13.20 -3.41
N THR A 135 -11.68 -12.79 -4.28
CA THR A 135 -10.71 -13.67 -4.97
C THR A 135 -9.25 -13.32 -4.69
N ILE A 136 -8.96 -12.35 -3.82
CA ILE A 136 -7.57 -11.94 -3.47
C ILE A 136 -6.72 -13.08 -2.87
N PHE A 137 -7.36 -14.06 -2.23
CA PHE A 137 -6.72 -15.28 -1.70
C PHE A 137 -7.13 -16.54 -2.50
N GLY A 138 -7.60 -16.30 -3.72
CA GLY A 138 -8.20 -17.26 -4.62
C GLY A 138 -9.63 -17.66 -4.26
N LYS A 139 -10.32 -18.22 -5.25
CA LYS A 139 -11.73 -18.64 -5.11
C LYS A 139 -11.91 -19.54 -3.88
N ASN A 140 -12.92 -19.24 -3.06
CA ASN A 140 -13.18 -19.93 -1.78
C ASN A 140 -11.99 -19.93 -0.81
N ASN A 141 -11.12 -18.92 -0.87
CA ASN A 141 -9.94 -18.78 -0.02
C ASN A 141 -8.98 -19.99 -0.14
N CYS A 142 -8.82 -20.51 -1.35
CA CYS A 142 -8.05 -21.73 -1.62
C CYS A 142 -6.57 -21.64 -1.25
N GLN A 143 -5.97 -20.44 -1.16
CA GLN A 143 -4.58 -20.29 -0.72
C GLN A 143 -4.38 -20.60 0.77
N LYS A 144 -5.37 -20.31 1.62
CA LYS A 144 -5.28 -20.55 3.08
C LYS A 144 -4.92 -21.98 3.45
N PRO A 145 -5.69 -23.02 3.06
CA PRO A 145 -5.34 -24.39 3.41
C PRO A 145 -4.00 -24.84 2.82
N ARG A 146 -3.61 -24.32 1.65
CA ARG A 146 -2.32 -24.64 1.01
C ARG A 146 -1.15 -24.12 1.83
N ILE A 147 -1.17 -22.83 2.17
CA ILE A 147 -0.10 -22.18 2.93
C ILE A 147 -0.02 -22.79 4.33
N ILE A 148 -1.15 -23.01 5.01
CA ILE A 148 -1.17 -23.65 6.33
C ILE A 148 -0.54 -25.05 6.26
N LYS A 149 -0.87 -25.85 5.24
CA LYS A 149 -0.33 -27.21 5.08
C LYS A 149 1.18 -27.22 4.80
N GLN A 150 1.67 -26.30 3.97
CA GLN A 150 3.07 -26.32 3.50
C GLN A 150 4.03 -25.51 4.37
N CYS A 151 3.53 -24.47 5.03
CA CYS A 151 4.33 -23.44 5.67
C CYS A 151 3.83 -23.08 7.09
N GLY A 152 2.65 -23.55 7.48
CA GLY A 152 2.11 -23.35 8.82
C GLY A 152 1.16 -22.15 8.95
N ARG A 153 0.51 -22.08 10.11
CA ARG A 153 -0.50 -21.05 10.43
C ARG A 153 0.09 -19.66 10.52
N GLU A 154 1.25 -19.52 11.15
CA GLU A 154 1.93 -18.23 11.32
C GLU A 154 2.27 -17.61 9.95
N GLU A 155 2.78 -18.42 9.02
CA GLU A 155 3.10 -17.97 7.66
C GLU A 155 1.86 -17.50 6.91
N TRP A 156 0.74 -18.20 7.08
CA TRP A 156 -0.55 -17.76 6.53
C TRP A 156 -0.98 -16.40 7.09
N GLU A 157 -0.84 -16.16 8.40
CA GLU A 157 -1.19 -14.88 9.01
C GLU A 157 -0.35 -13.73 8.44
N LYS A 158 0.97 -13.92 8.31
CA LYS A 158 1.88 -12.92 7.72
C LYS A 158 1.58 -12.67 6.24
N PHE A 159 1.43 -13.73 5.46
CA PHE A 159 1.05 -13.64 4.04
C PHE A 159 -0.27 -12.91 3.84
N ARG A 160 -1.29 -13.24 4.64
CA ARG A 160 -2.59 -12.59 4.60
C ARG A 160 -2.47 -11.09 4.83
N GLU A 161 -1.80 -10.66 5.90
CA GLU A 161 -1.65 -9.23 6.18
C GLU A 161 -0.82 -8.51 5.11
N ALA A 162 0.22 -9.15 4.58
CA ALA A 162 1.02 -8.61 3.48
C ALA A 162 0.15 -8.35 2.23
N VAL A 163 -0.65 -9.32 1.80
CA VAL A 163 -1.56 -9.16 0.65
C VAL A 163 -2.63 -8.09 0.92
N ILE A 164 -3.23 -8.07 2.12
CA ILE A 164 -4.20 -7.04 2.50
C ILE A 164 -3.58 -5.64 2.41
N ASN A 165 -2.39 -5.45 2.97
CA ASN A 165 -1.71 -4.16 2.97
C ASN A 165 -1.34 -3.66 1.57
N VAL A 166 -1.11 -4.58 0.63
CA VAL A 166 -0.84 -4.27 -0.78
C VAL A 166 -2.11 -3.94 -1.54
N ARG A 167 -3.22 -4.63 -1.24
CA ARG A 167 -4.47 -4.50 -2.00
C ARG A 167 -5.45 -3.46 -1.44
N LYS A 168 -5.36 -3.11 -0.16
CA LYS A 168 -6.35 -2.24 0.53
C LYS A 168 -6.61 -0.91 -0.18
N SER A 169 -5.58 -0.29 -0.76
CA SER A 169 -5.73 0.99 -1.47
C SER A 169 -6.37 0.83 -2.86
N SER A 170 -6.25 -0.34 -3.48
CA SER A 170 -6.84 -0.64 -4.80
C SER A 170 -8.30 -1.10 -4.71
N ILE A 171 -8.68 -1.75 -3.61
CA ILE A 171 -10.04 -2.23 -3.34
C ILE A 171 -10.56 -1.72 -1.99
N PRO A 172 -10.70 -0.40 -1.82
CA PRO A 172 -10.95 0.24 -0.51
C PRO A 172 -12.30 -0.12 0.14
N LYS A 173 -13.23 -0.71 -0.61
CA LYS A 173 -14.54 -1.15 -0.11
C LYS A 173 -14.54 -2.61 0.37
N CYS A 174 -13.42 -3.33 0.21
CA CYS A 174 -13.31 -4.72 0.61
C CYS A 174 -13.32 -4.85 2.14
N ASN A 175 -14.16 -5.73 2.66
CA ASN A 175 -14.11 -6.09 4.08
C ASN A 175 -13.02 -7.15 4.29
N PHE A 176 -11.80 -6.73 4.63
CA PHE A 176 -10.68 -7.67 4.81
C PHE A 176 -10.78 -8.50 6.10
N ASP A 177 -11.58 -8.10 7.08
CA ASP A 177 -11.75 -8.84 8.33
C ASP A 177 -12.35 -10.22 8.11
N GLN A 178 -13.06 -10.45 6.99
CA GLN A 178 -13.57 -11.77 6.61
C GLN A 178 -12.46 -12.83 6.45
N TYR A 179 -11.21 -12.41 6.23
CA TYR A 179 -10.06 -13.30 6.07
C TYR A 179 -9.26 -13.49 7.37
N ARG A 180 -9.54 -12.69 8.40
CA ARG A 180 -8.91 -12.78 9.72
C ARG A 180 -9.71 -13.80 10.53
N ASP A 181 -9.03 -14.83 11.03
CA ASP A 181 -9.68 -15.84 11.87
C ASP A 181 -10.26 -15.17 13.13
N GLN A 182 -11.57 -15.31 13.35
CA GLN A 182 -12.26 -14.77 14.53
C GLN A 182 -11.89 -15.48 15.85
N SER A 183 -11.02 -16.49 15.82
CA SER A 183 -10.66 -17.28 17.00
C SER A 183 -9.72 -16.57 17.98
N ARG A 184 -9.14 -15.42 17.62
CA ARG A 184 -8.24 -14.65 18.49
C ARG A 184 -8.97 -13.62 19.39
N SER A 185 -10.24 -13.31 19.12
CA SER A 185 -11.03 -12.40 19.98
C SER A 185 -11.53 -13.07 21.27
N PHE A 186 -11.39 -14.39 21.41
CA PHE A 186 -11.76 -15.13 22.63
C PHE A 186 -10.63 -15.28 23.67
N PHE A 187 -9.40 -14.90 23.35
CA PHE A 187 -8.24 -15.08 24.25
C PHE A 187 -7.71 -13.78 24.89
N VAL A 188 -8.37 -12.65 24.68
CA VAL A 188 -8.05 -11.38 25.39
C VAL A 188 -9.20 -11.06 26.33
N ASN A 189 -9.41 -11.92 27.34
CA ASN A 189 -10.22 -11.64 28.53
C ASN A 189 -10.00 -12.76 29.57
N ILE A 190 -8.73 -12.98 29.97
CA ILE A 190 -8.40 -13.56 31.27
C ILE A 190 -7.10 -12.87 31.71
N ASP A 191 -7.25 -11.79 32.46
CA ASP A 191 -6.55 -11.50 33.73
C ASP A 191 -7.05 -10.15 34.29
#